data_AF-A0A1G4IX67-F1
#
_entry.id   AF-A0A1G4IX67-F1
#
_cell.length_a   1.000
_cell.length_b   1.000
_cell.length_c   1.000
_cell.angle_alpha   90.00
_cell.angle_beta   90.00
_cell.angle_gamma   90.00
#
_symmetry.space_group_name_H-M   'P 1'
#
loop_
_entity.id
_entity.type
_entity.pdbx_description
1 polymer ?
#
loop_
_entity_poly.entity_id
_entity_poly.type
_entity_poly.pdbx_seq_one_letter_code
_entity_poly.pdbx_strand_id
1 'polypeptide(L)'
;MTTTLFPNDYFGATRSSDQKGERQWLINEIIKPELPNIIDNVDKCLELLTSETSFKVPISNGAGNDSNAAYVRGVLTRKSGFVTDLQLIIRFKQFNRGRQTVLKMNTGEPFPLQQIATITENLKAVADLLDTLQLSEDVDTFVSDLAKVLDLLSKSINLLQFPPQDLLFPYNKNIVLKSLFSNGEGPFQTSHHILNMDLVILKNEISMDFRNLQKITTRPWCDYNSETGKTFADIVREKLKSQRGKKLSEILEDEGLQIEEPSLLRNVFPHKNAHQCTTLEDAQNVLARCVTFEDGLVSECQKVSISTSDPSLISITSKLNGLENCVSNYYTNVTLI
;
A
#
# COMPACT_ATOMS: atom_id res chain seq x y z
N MET A 1 -64.00 7.24 40.36
CA MET A 1 -63.11 8.38 40.63
C MET A 1 -62.21 8.53 39.42
N THR A 2 -62.39 9.60 38.65
CA THR A 2 -61.56 9.91 37.47
C THR A 2 -60.49 10.91 37.89
N THR A 3 -59.23 10.50 37.86
CA THR A 3 -58.10 11.36 38.20
C THR A 3 -57.84 12.33 37.05
N THR A 4 -58.08 13.61 37.29
CA THR A 4 -57.65 14.71 36.40
C THR A 4 -56.18 14.99 36.65
N LEU A 5 -55.34 14.71 35.66
CA LEU A 5 -53.93 15.12 35.64
C LEU A 5 -53.84 16.61 35.32
N PHE A 6 -53.09 17.35 36.13
CA PHE A 6 -52.87 18.79 35.93
C PHE A 6 -51.72 19.04 34.95
N PRO A 7 -51.75 20.15 34.18
CA PRO A 7 -50.59 20.57 33.41
C PRO A 7 -49.48 20.90 34.40
N ASN A 8 -48.34 20.19 34.31
CA ASN A 8 -47.16 20.20 35.21
C ASN A 8 -47.05 19.06 36.24
N ASP A 9 -47.89 18.02 36.16
CA ASP A 9 -47.64 16.79 36.93
C ASP A 9 -46.36 16.08 36.43
N TYR A 10 -45.68 15.31 37.29
CA TYR A 10 -44.35 14.69 37.02
C TYR A 10 -44.34 13.79 35.76
N PHE A 11 -45.53 13.36 35.32
CA PHE A 11 -45.78 12.53 34.14
C PHE A 11 -46.27 13.30 32.89
N GLY A 12 -46.50 14.61 33.00
CA GLY A 12 -47.21 15.42 31.99
C GLY A 12 -46.38 16.45 31.23
N ALA A 13 -45.10 16.63 31.55
CA ALA A 13 -44.21 17.46 30.75
C ALA A 13 -43.50 16.58 29.71
N THR A 14 -43.75 16.83 28.42
CA THR A 14 -42.77 16.52 27.38
C THR A 14 -41.51 17.30 27.75
N ARG A 15 -40.60 16.66 28.52
CA ARG A 15 -39.25 17.20 28.71
C ARG A 15 -38.73 17.43 27.30
N SER A 16 -38.47 18.68 26.95
CA SER A 16 -37.52 18.95 25.88
C SER A 16 -36.27 18.19 26.30
N SER A 17 -35.96 17.09 25.61
CA SER A 17 -34.72 16.35 25.85
C SER A 17 -33.61 17.40 25.80
N ASP A 18 -32.99 17.67 26.95
CA ASP A 18 -31.84 18.57 27.02
C ASP A 18 -30.65 17.80 26.47
N GLN A 19 -30.68 17.53 25.16
CA GLN A 19 -29.67 16.78 24.44
C GLN A 19 -28.28 17.38 24.68
N LYS A 20 -28.20 18.71 24.84
CA LYS A 20 -26.95 19.41 25.14
C LYS A 20 -26.46 19.10 26.56
N GLY A 21 -27.35 19.15 27.56
CA GLY A 21 -27.03 18.74 28.93
C GLY A 21 -26.63 17.26 29.04
N GLU A 22 -27.34 16.38 28.34
CA GLU A 22 -27.02 14.94 28.30
C GLU A 22 -25.68 14.65 27.61
N ARG A 23 -25.39 15.29 26.46
CA ARG A 23 -24.08 15.21 25.79
C ARG A 23 -22.97 15.73 26.70
N GLN A 24 -23.16 16.86 27.36
CA GLN A 24 -22.17 17.44 28.28
C GLN A 24 -21.89 16.51 29.47
N TRP A 25 -22.94 15.92 30.05
CA TRP A 25 -22.82 14.95 31.14
C TRP A 25 -22.04 13.71 30.69
N LEU A 26 -22.40 13.13 29.54
CA LEU A 26 -21.71 11.95 28.99
C LEU A 26 -20.21 12.23 28.77
N ILE A 27 -19.88 13.40 28.21
CA ILE A 27 -18.49 13.81 27.98
C ILE A 27 -17.73 13.91 29.31
N ASN A 28 -18.28 14.63 30.30
CA ASN A 28 -17.57 14.94 31.53
C ASN A 28 -17.47 13.75 32.49
N GLU A 29 -18.51 12.93 32.58
CA GLU A 29 -18.60 11.86 33.58
C GLU A 29 -18.15 10.49 33.05
N ILE A 30 -18.15 10.28 31.74
CA ILE A 30 -17.82 8.98 31.14
C ILE A 30 -16.60 9.06 30.23
N ILE A 31 -16.57 10.00 29.28
CA ILE A 31 -15.51 9.99 28.25
C ILE A 31 -14.21 10.59 28.77
N LYS A 32 -14.26 11.80 29.35
CA LYS A 32 -13.07 12.49 29.87
C LYS A 32 -12.29 11.67 30.91
N PRO A 33 -12.93 10.98 31.87
CA PRO A 33 -12.22 10.14 32.83
C PRO A 33 -11.42 8.99 32.20
N GLU A 34 -11.81 8.54 31.01
CA GLU A 34 -11.14 7.46 30.28
C GLU A 34 -10.05 7.95 29.32
N LEU A 35 -10.01 9.25 28.99
CA LEU A 35 -8.99 9.83 28.09
C LEU A 35 -7.55 9.56 28.57
N PRO A 36 -7.18 9.64 29.86
CA PRO A 36 -5.82 9.31 30.30
C PRO A 36 -5.40 7.88 29.94
N ASN A 37 -6.31 6.90 30.07
CA ASN A 37 -6.04 5.52 29.71
C ASN A 37 -5.90 5.34 28.18
N ILE A 38 -6.67 6.10 27.39
CA ILE A 38 -6.53 6.12 25.92
C ILE A 38 -5.15 6.68 25.55
N ILE A 39 -4.74 7.80 26.14
CA ILE A 39 -3.43 8.44 25.90
C ILE A 39 -2.29 7.49 26.25
N ASP A 40 -2.32 6.85 27.42
CA ASP A 40 -1.32 5.86 27.84
C ASP A 40 -1.15 4.72 26.81
N ASN A 41 -2.23 4.32 26.14
CA ASN A 41 -2.19 3.26 25.12
C ASN A 41 -1.68 3.77 23.78
N VAL A 42 -1.96 5.02 23.41
CA VAL A 42 -1.36 5.70 22.25
C VAL A 42 0.15 5.84 22.45
N ASP A 43 0.58 6.29 23.63
CA ASP A 43 1.99 6.44 23.99
C ASP A 43 2.75 5.12 23.95
N LYS A 44 2.14 4.03 24.44
CA LYS A 44 2.72 2.68 24.29
C LYS A 44 2.89 2.28 22.83
N CYS A 45 1.95 2.66 21.95
CA CYS A 45 2.11 2.39 20.51
C CYS A 45 3.25 3.22 19.91
N LEU A 46 3.37 4.48 20.30
CA LEU A 46 4.48 5.36 19.90
C LEU A 46 5.83 4.78 20.36
N GLU A 47 5.94 4.37 21.62
CA GLU A 47 7.15 3.75 22.17
C GLU A 47 7.58 2.51 21.38
N LEU A 48 6.62 1.65 21.01
CA LEU A 48 6.90 0.45 20.20
C LEU A 48 7.36 0.81 18.78
N LEU A 49 6.79 1.85 18.15
CA LEU A 49 7.17 2.32 16.80
C LEU A 49 8.54 3.01 16.81
N THR A 50 8.86 3.75 17.87
CA THR A 50 10.13 4.48 18.03
C THR A 50 11.18 3.69 18.80
N SER A 51 10.93 2.40 19.08
CA SER A 51 11.87 1.57 19.83
C SER A 51 13.18 1.40 19.08
N GLU A 52 14.29 1.64 19.79
CA GLU A 52 15.65 1.42 19.30
C GLU A 52 16.04 -0.08 19.28
N THR A 53 15.11 -0.98 19.65
CA THR A 53 15.33 -2.42 19.58
C THR A 53 15.44 -2.86 18.12
N SER A 54 16.49 -3.63 17.81
CA SER A 54 16.69 -4.19 16.48
C SER A 54 16.01 -5.55 16.36
N PHE A 55 15.11 -5.69 15.40
CA PHE A 55 14.39 -6.91 15.07
C PHE A 55 15.02 -7.55 13.86
N LYS A 56 15.66 -8.71 14.06
CA LYS A 56 16.29 -9.48 12.99
C LYS A 56 15.39 -10.66 12.62
N VAL A 57 14.88 -10.67 11.40
CA VAL A 57 13.90 -11.65 10.94
C VAL A 57 14.40 -12.37 9.68
N PRO A 58 14.33 -13.72 9.65
CA PRO A 58 14.66 -14.48 8.46
C PRO A 58 13.57 -14.30 7.40
N ILE A 59 14.00 -14.30 6.14
CA ILE A 59 13.15 -14.18 4.95
C ILE A 59 13.36 -15.44 4.12
N SER A 60 12.28 -16.12 3.76
CA SER A 60 12.33 -17.29 2.89
C SER A 60 10.97 -17.54 2.27
N ASN A 61 10.93 -17.82 0.97
CA ASN A 61 9.72 -18.27 0.30
C ASN A 61 9.45 -19.78 0.44
N GLY A 62 10.25 -20.49 1.25
CA GLY A 62 10.06 -21.93 1.52
C GLY A 62 10.30 -22.84 0.30
N ALA A 63 10.74 -22.30 -0.83
CA ALA A 63 11.00 -23.09 -2.03
C ALA A 63 12.07 -24.16 -1.73
N GLY A 64 11.74 -25.42 -2.05
CA GLY A 64 12.64 -26.57 -1.96
C GLY A 64 13.78 -26.49 -2.98
N ASN A 65 14.65 -27.50 -3.00
CA ASN A 65 15.80 -27.58 -3.92
C ASN A 65 15.40 -27.83 -5.40
N ASP A 66 14.20 -27.48 -5.83
CA ASP A 66 13.82 -27.58 -7.24
C ASP A 66 14.62 -26.57 -8.07
N SER A 67 15.39 -27.09 -9.02
CA SER A 67 16.19 -26.32 -9.97
C SER A 67 15.39 -25.30 -10.79
N ASN A 68 14.07 -25.48 -10.93
CA ASN A 68 13.19 -24.60 -11.71
C ASN A 68 12.42 -23.58 -10.86
N ALA A 69 12.41 -23.72 -9.53
CA ALA A 69 11.66 -22.82 -8.66
C ALA A 69 12.34 -21.46 -8.54
N ALA A 70 11.53 -20.40 -8.50
CA ALA A 70 12.00 -19.10 -8.08
C ALA A 70 12.28 -19.15 -6.57
N TYR A 71 13.41 -18.57 -6.18
CA TYR A 71 13.95 -18.72 -4.84
C TYR A 71 14.40 -17.37 -4.31
N VAL A 72 13.99 -17.07 -3.09
CA VAL A 72 14.45 -15.91 -2.35
C VAL A 72 14.65 -16.32 -0.89
N ARG A 73 15.85 -16.10 -0.37
CA ARG A 73 16.16 -16.24 1.05
C ARG A 73 17.01 -15.08 1.53
N GLY A 74 16.95 -14.77 2.81
CA GLY A 74 17.72 -13.69 3.36
C GLY A 74 17.40 -13.40 4.81
N VAL A 75 17.87 -12.24 5.25
CA VAL A 75 17.62 -11.71 6.58
C VAL A 75 17.39 -10.21 6.47
N LEU A 76 16.33 -9.74 7.12
CA LEU A 76 16.05 -8.32 7.30
C LEU A 76 16.27 -7.96 8.76
N THR A 77 16.88 -6.80 8.98
CA THR A 77 16.97 -6.17 10.30
C THR A 77 16.24 -4.84 10.24
N ARG A 78 15.22 -4.69 11.09
CA ARG A 78 14.48 -3.43 11.29
C ARG A 78 14.83 -2.84 12.65
N LYS A 79 14.95 -1.52 12.71
CA LYS A 79 15.08 -0.75 13.95
C LYS A 79 14.16 0.47 13.85
N SER A 80 13.23 0.63 14.78
CA SER A 80 12.18 1.66 14.68
C SER A 80 11.51 1.67 13.29
N GLY A 81 11.29 2.83 12.67
CA GLY A 81 10.70 2.97 11.33
C GLY A 81 11.63 2.64 10.17
N PHE A 82 12.79 2.00 10.39
CA PHE A 82 13.82 1.84 9.38
C PHE A 82 14.27 0.39 9.21
N VAL A 83 14.54 0.00 7.97
CA VAL A 83 15.35 -1.19 7.67
C VAL A 83 16.81 -0.77 7.70
N THR A 84 17.59 -1.40 8.57
CA THR A 84 19.00 -1.04 8.81
C THR A 84 19.99 -2.03 8.21
N ASP A 85 19.56 -3.27 7.96
CA ASP A 85 20.34 -4.27 7.23
C ASP A 85 19.38 -5.18 6.45
N LEU A 86 19.77 -5.51 5.23
CA LEU A 86 19.03 -6.45 4.37
C LEU A 86 20.02 -7.22 3.51
N GLN A 87 19.97 -8.55 3.63
CA GLN A 87 20.81 -9.46 2.86
C GLN A 87 19.91 -10.49 2.21
N LEU A 88 19.99 -10.60 0.88
CA LEU A 88 19.13 -11.46 0.08
C LEU A 88 19.95 -12.30 -0.89
N ILE A 89 19.46 -13.51 -1.14
CA ILE A 89 19.90 -14.40 -2.21
C ILE A 89 18.67 -14.67 -3.07
N ILE A 90 18.72 -14.22 -4.32
CA ILE A 90 17.60 -14.27 -5.25
C ILE A 90 17.98 -15.12 -6.47
N ARG A 91 17.06 -15.97 -6.92
CA ARG A 91 17.18 -16.72 -8.17
C ARG A 91 15.82 -16.79 -8.86
N PHE A 92 15.77 -16.32 -10.09
CA PHE A 92 14.66 -16.57 -11.02
C PHE A 92 15.23 -17.28 -12.25
N LYS A 93 14.52 -18.26 -12.79
CA LYS A 93 15.04 -19.11 -13.90
C LYS A 93 15.44 -18.30 -15.13
N GLN A 94 14.64 -17.30 -15.48
CA GLN A 94 14.85 -16.46 -16.66
C GLN A 94 15.77 -15.26 -16.38
N PHE A 95 15.85 -14.81 -15.12
CA PHE A 95 16.76 -13.73 -14.74
C PHE A 95 18.20 -14.24 -14.65
N ASN A 96 19.14 -13.52 -15.29
CA ASN A 96 20.56 -13.86 -15.26
C ASN A 96 20.86 -15.36 -15.53
N ARG A 97 20.07 -15.98 -16.43
CA ARG A 97 20.15 -17.42 -16.79
C ARG A 97 20.03 -18.36 -15.57
N GLY A 98 19.25 -17.98 -14.56
CA GLY A 98 19.04 -18.80 -13.36
C GLY A 98 20.17 -18.76 -12.34
N ARG A 99 21.18 -17.90 -12.53
CA ARG A 99 22.25 -17.71 -11.55
C ARG A 99 21.70 -17.01 -10.31
N GLN A 100 22.19 -17.44 -9.15
CA GLN A 100 21.90 -16.75 -7.89
C GLN A 100 22.53 -15.37 -7.91
N THR A 101 21.78 -14.39 -7.43
CA THR A 101 22.21 -13.01 -7.25
C THR A 101 22.17 -12.72 -5.76
N VAL A 102 23.31 -12.34 -5.19
CA VAL A 102 23.42 -11.95 -3.79
C VAL A 102 23.30 -10.43 -3.71
N LEU A 103 22.36 -9.94 -2.93
CA LEU A 103 22.13 -8.53 -2.69
C LEU A 103 22.41 -8.22 -1.23
N LYS A 104 23.26 -7.23 -0.98
CA LYS A 104 23.62 -6.78 0.35
C LYS A 104 23.41 -5.28 0.46
N MET A 105 22.58 -4.87 1.40
CA MET A 105 22.26 -3.48 1.64
C MET A 105 23.51 -2.70 2.02
N ASN A 106 23.60 -1.44 1.57
CA ASN A 106 24.57 -0.51 2.12
C ASN A 106 24.14 -0.09 3.53
N THR A 107 24.85 -0.55 4.57
CA THR A 107 24.51 -0.27 5.97
C THR A 107 24.76 1.18 6.39
N GLY A 108 25.30 2.03 5.52
CA GLY A 108 25.51 3.46 5.80
C GLY A 108 24.23 4.30 5.77
N GLU A 109 23.18 3.85 5.08
CA GLU A 109 21.93 4.61 4.90
C GLU A 109 20.72 3.71 5.18
N PRO A 110 20.05 3.86 6.34
CA PRO A 110 18.84 3.13 6.65
C PRO A 110 17.70 3.45 5.69
N PHE A 111 16.90 2.46 5.32
CA PHE A 111 15.76 2.66 4.44
C PHE A 111 14.47 2.90 5.25
N PRO A 112 13.78 4.03 5.04
CA PRO A 112 12.57 4.35 5.79
C PRO A 112 11.38 3.51 5.33
N LEU A 113 10.62 2.98 6.28
CA LEU A 113 9.31 2.40 6.05
C LEU A 113 8.27 3.53 6.17
N GLN A 114 7.91 4.13 5.03
CA GLN A 114 7.00 5.29 4.95
C GLN A 114 5.70 5.08 5.75
N GLN A 115 5.11 3.88 5.71
CA GLN A 115 3.92 3.54 6.49
C GLN A 115 4.13 3.75 7.99
N ILE A 116 5.27 3.34 8.55
CA ILE A 116 5.58 3.53 9.98
C ILE A 116 5.75 5.01 10.30
N ALA A 117 6.41 5.77 9.41
CA ALA A 117 6.57 7.21 9.60
C ALA A 117 5.21 7.92 9.67
N THR A 118 4.31 7.67 8.72
CA THR A 118 2.96 8.25 8.71
C THR A 118 2.11 7.81 9.90
N ILE A 119 2.17 6.54 10.31
CA ILE A 119 1.47 6.07 11.51
C ILE A 119 1.99 6.81 12.75
N THR A 120 3.31 6.98 12.86
CA THR A 120 3.92 7.69 13.99
C THR A 120 3.48 9.15 14.05
N GLU A 121 3.40 9.83 12.90
CA GLU A 121 2.88 11.20 12.81
C GLU A 121 1.41 11.29 13.21
N ASN A 122 0.57 10.38 12.71
CA ASN A 122 -0.84 10.31 13.08
C ASN A 122 -1.02 10.10 14.58
N LEU A 123 -0.25 9.19 15.21
CA LEU A 123 -0.38 8.89 16.63
C LEU A 123 0.10 10.04 17.52
N LYS A 124 1.13 10.79 17.11
CA LYS A 124 1.52 12.04 17.79
C LYS A 124 0.40 13.06 17.76
N ALA A 125 -0.22 13.27 16.59
CA ALA A 125 -1.36 14.17 16.46
C ALA A 125 -2.57 13.69 17.28
N VAL A 126 -2.79 12.38 17.38
CA VAL A 126 -3.83 11.81 18.26
C VAL A 126 -3.54 12.12 19.73
N ALA A 127 -2.31 11.93 20.20
CA ALA A 127 -1.94 12.25 21.58
C ALA A 127 -2.20 13.74 21.90
N ASP A 128 -1.73 14.65 21.03
CA ASP A 128 -1.95 16.10 21.20
C ASP A 128 -3.44 16.48 21.23
N LEU A 129 -4.26 15.85 20.37
CA LEU A 129 -5.71 16.06 20.34
C LEU A 129 -6.38 15.54 21.61
N LEU A 130 -5.96 14.38 22.12
CA LEU A 130 -6.52 13.81 23.35
C LEU A 130 -6.20 14.66 24.58
N ASP A 131 -5.00 15.24 24.67
CA ASP A 131 -4.66 16.22 25.71
C ASP A 131 -5.55 17.47 25.63
N THR A 132 -5.80 17.96 24.40
CA THR A 132 -6.69 19.11 24.18
C THR A 132 -8.13 18.80 24.58
N LEU A 133 -8.61 17.58 24.30
CA LEU A 133 -9.96 17.12 24.65
C LEU A 133 -10.20 17.07 26.17
N GLN A 134 -9.18 16.80 26.99
CA GLN A 134 -9.31 16.83 28.44
C GLN A 134 -9.74 18.21 28.96
N LEU A 135 -9.24 19.27 28.32
CA LEU A 135 -9.48 20.66 28.70
C LEU A 135 -10.69 21.28 27.98
N SER A 136 -11.24 20.63 26.95
CA SER A 136 -12.32 21.18 26.15
C SER A 136 -13.63 21.26 26.94
N GLU A 137 -14.17 22.47 27.11
CA GLU A 137 -15.49 22.69 27.73
C GLU A 137 -16.63 22.66 26.71
N ASP A 138 -16.36 23.03 25.46
CA ASP A 138 -17.37 23.07 24.40
C ASP A 138 -17.65 21.68 23.82
N VAL A 139 -18.94 21.29 23.83
CA VAL A 139 -19.41 19.98 23.38
C VAL A 139 -19.15 19.76 21.89
N ASP A 140 -19.41 20.77 21.06
CA ASP A 140 -19.34 20.60 19.60
C ASP A 140 -17.88 20.55 19.12
N THR A 141 -17.00 21.34 19.74
CA THR A 141 -15.55 21.25 19.56
C THR A 141 -15.03 19.89 20.02
N PHE A 142 -15.46 19.40 21.20
CA PHE A 142 -15.08 18.08 21.70
C PHE A 142 -15.45 16.97 20.71
N VAL A 143 -16.68 16.99 20.19
CA VAL A 143 -17.13 16.00 19.20
C VAL A 143 -16.36 16.09 17.89
N SER A 144 -16.07 17.30 17.42
CA SER A 144 -15.28 17.51 16.19
C SER A 144 -13.86 16.96 16.35
N ASP A 145 -13.20 17.22 17.47
CA ASP A 145 -11.84 16.75 17.72
C ASP A 145 -11.80 15.23 17.99
N LEU A 146 -12.81 14.68 18.66
CA LEU A 146 -12.95 13.22 18.80
C LEU A 146 -13.14 12.53 17.45
N ALA A 147 -13.86 13.15 16.51
CA ALA A 147 -13.99 12.65 15.13
C ALA A 147 -12.64 12.62 14.41
N LYS A 148 -11.79 13.65 14.61
CA LYS A 148 -10.43 13.70 14.04
C LYS A 148 -9.55 12.61 14.63
N VAL A 149 -9.64 12.36 15.94
CA VAL A 149 -8.92 11.25 16.59
C VAL A 149 -9.32 9.92 15.94
N LEU A 150 -10.62 9.68 15.77
CA LEU A 150 -11.12 8.46 15.13
C LEU A 150 -10.59 8.30 13.69
N ASP A 151 -10.66 9.36 12.88
CA ASP A 151 -10.14 9.36 11.51
C ASP A 151 -8.64 9.03 11.44
N LEU A 152 -7.82 9.62 12.32
CA LEU A 152 -6.39 9.35 12.39
C LEU A 152 -6.07 7.90 12.83
N LEU A 153 -6.83 7.35 13.79
CA LEU A 153 -6.71 5.96 14.21
C LEU A 153 -7.09 5.01 13.06
N SER A 154 -8.22 5.24 12.39
CA SER A 154 -8.67 4.42 11.26
C SER A 154 -7.66 4.48 10.09
N LYS A 155 -7.11 5.66 9.76
CA LYS A 155 -6.05 5.80 8.75
C LYS A 155 -4.80 5.02 9.12
N SER A 156 -4.39 5.05 10.38
CA SER A 156 -3.22 4.33 10.87
C SER A 156 -3.41 2.82 10.82
N ILE A 157 -4.59 2.32 11.18
CA ILE A 157 -4.94 0.90 11.05
C ILE A 157 -4.97 0.50 9.57
N ASN A 158 -5.55 1.34 8.70
CA ASN A 158 -5.60 1.07 7.26
C ASN A 158 -4.19 0.91 6.68
N LEU A 159 -3.23 1.78 7.05
CA LEU A 159 -1.84 1.67 6.63
C LEU A 159 -1.15 0.38 7.10
N LEU A 160 -1.55 -0.22 8.21
CA LEU A 160 -1.03 -1.52 8.66
C LEU A 160 -1.66 -2.70 7.90
N GLN A 161 -2.88 -2.53 7.38
CA GLN A 161 -3.62 -3.58 6.69
C GLN A 161 -3.38 -3.56 5.18
N PHE A 162 -3.28 -2.37 4.58
CA PHE A 162 -3.23 -2.16 3.16
C PHE A 162 -2.08 -1.21 2.80
N PRO A 163 -1.13 -1.65 1.96
CA PRO A 163 -0.05 -0.79 1.51
C PRO A 163 -0.56 0.28 0.52
N PRO A 164 -0.05 1.52 0.62
CA PRO A 164 -0.26 2.55 -0.39
C PRO A 164 0.14 2.10 -1.80
N GLN A 165 -0.65 2.49 -2.80
CA GLN A 165 -0.49 2.04 -4.20
C GLN A 165 0.85 2.46 -4.81
N ASP A 166 1.36 3.62 -4.43
CA ASP A 166 2.64 4.17 -4.86
C ASP A 166 3.85 3.37 -4.36
N LEU A 167 3.69 2.53 -3.33
CA LEU A 167 4.73 1.62 -2.85
C LEU A 167 4.74 0.26 -3.57
N LEU A 168 3.73 -0.01 -4.40
CA LEU A 168 3.56 -1.29 -5.09
C LEU A 168 3.94 -1.19 -6.56
N PHE A 169 4.36 -2.31 -7.14
CA PHE A 169 4.45 -2.44 -8.59
C PHE A 169 3.08 -2.17 -9.28
N PRO A 170 3.03 -1.43 -10.40
CA PRO A 170 4.15 -0.84 -11.15
C PRO A 170 4.57 0.58 -10.70
N TYR A 171 3.92 1.16 -9.69
CA TYR A 171 4.05 2.57 -9.34
C TYR A 171 5.29 2.89 -8.50
N ASN A 172 5.91 1.90 -7.87
CA ASN A 172 7.06 2.08 -6.98
C ASN A 172 8.38 2.49 -7.65
N LYS A 173 8.44 2.53 -8.99
CA LYS A 173 9.63 2.94 -9.79
C LYS A 173 10.93 2.26 -9.38
N ASN A 174 10.81 1.05 -8.83
CA ASN A 174 11.90 0.26 -8.28
C ASN A 174 12.74 0.97 -7.19
N ILE A 175 12.15 1.89 -6.43
CA ILE A 175 12.88 2.73 -5.46
C ILE A 175 13.60 1.90 -4.41
N VAL A 176 12.97 0.82 -3.94
CA VAL A 176 13.49 -0.09 -2.91
C VAL A 176 14.84 -0.69 -3.33
N LEU A 177 14.93 -1.26 -4.55
CA LEU A 177 16.20 -1.83 -5.01
C LEU A 177 17.26 -0.77 -5.23
N LYS A 178 16.88 0.37 -5.83
CA LYS A 178 17.80 1.47 -6.13
C LYS A 178 18.38 2.11 -4.88
N SER A 179 17.59 2.26 -3.81
CA SER A 179 18.04 2.87 -2.56
C SER A 179 18.84 1.90 -1.70
N LEU A 180 18.34 0.68 -1.49
CA LEU A 180 18.96 -0.28 -0.58
C LEU A 180 20.29 -0.80 -1.10
N PHE A 181 20.41 -0.95 -2.42
CA PHE A 181 21.53 -1.64 -3.06
C PHE A 181 22.26 -0.77 -4.08
N SER A 182 22.22 0.56 -3.93
CA SER A 182 22.90 1.55 -4.77
C SER A 182 24.39 1.27 -5.01
N ASN A 183 25.07 0.66 -4.03
CA ASN A 183 26.48 0.29 -4.08
C ASN A 183 26.72 -1.21 -4.32
N GLY A 184 25.68 -1.97 -4.66
CA GLY A 184 25.76 -3.43 -4.83
C GLY A 184 26.52 -3.85 -6.10
N GLU A 185 27.29 -4.94 -5.99
CA GLU A 185 28.12 -5.48 -7.08
C GLU A 185 27.32 -6.17 -8.21
N GLY A 186 26.01 -6.39 -8.03
CA GLY A 186 25.16 -7.16 -8.95
C GLY A 186 24.12 -6.31 -9.69
N PRO A 187 23.91 -6.52 -11.00
CA PRO A 187 22.92 -5.75 -11.73
C PRO A 187 21.50 -6.24 -11.42
N PHE A 188 20.59 -5.33 -11.03
CA PHE A 188 19.15 -5.60 -10.90
C PHE A 188 18.44 -5.70 -12.27
N GLN A 189 19.21 -5.64 -13.36
CA GLN A 189 18.72 -5.58 -14.72
C GLN A 189 19.67 -6.33 -15.66
N THR A 190 19.10 -7.01 -16.65
CA THR A 190 19.82 -7.62 -17.77
C THR A 190 19.34 -7.01 -19.08
N SER A 191 19.85 -7.49 -20.21
CA SER A 191 19.37 -7.06 -21.53
C SER A 191 17.87 -7.29 -21.73
N HIS A 192 17.31 -8.36 -21.13
CA HIS A 192 15.92 -8.79 -21.36
C HIS A 192 15.03 -8.72 -20.13
N HIS A 193 15.60 -8.61 -18.93
CA HIS A 193 14.83 -8.65 -17.69
C HIS A 193 15.20 -7.54 -16.71
N ILE A 194 14.23 -7.19 -15.85
CA ILE A 194 14.37 -6.27 -14.72
C ILE A 194 13.89 -7.01 -13.48
N LEU A 195 14.65 -6.93 -12.39
CA LEU A 195 14.19 -7.34 -11.08
C LEU A 195 13.47 -6.15 -10.44
N ASN A 196 12.28 -6.40 -9.92
CA ASN A 196 11.52 -5.44 -9.10
C ASN A 196 11.33 -5.99 -7.68
N MET A 197 11.33 -5.08 -6.71
CA MET A 197 11.06 -5.39 -5.31
C MET A 197 10.09 -4.37 -4.72
N ASP A 198 8.99 -4.85 -4.14
CA ASP A 198 8.17 -4.10 -3.20
C ASP A 198 8.62 -4.44 -1.77
N LEU A 199 8.61 -3.46 -0.87
CA LEU A 199 8.86 -3.64 0.57
C LEU A 199 7.85 -2.78 1.31
N VAL A 200 6.85 -3.43 1.91
CA VAL A 200 5.68 -2.77 2.49
C VAL A 200 5.22 -3.46 3.77
N ILE A 201 4.37 -2.79 4.54
CA ILE A 201 3.59 -3.45 5.59
C ILE A 201 2.25 -3.88 4.99
N LEU A 202 1.90 -5.15 5.17
CA LEU A 202 0.65 -5.73 4.69
C LEU A 202 0.11 -6.67 5.77
N LYS A 203 -1.14 -6.47 6.17
CA LYS A 203 -1.79 -7.27 7.22
C LYS A 203 -0.91 -7.41 8.46
N ASN A 204 -0.34 -6.31 8.96
CA ASN A 204 0.58 -6.24 10.12
C ASN A 204 1.95 -6.94 9.99
N GLU A 205 2.27 -7.49 8.81
CA GLU A 205 3.56 -8.13 8.54
C GLU A 205 4.42 -7.27 7.61
N ILE A 206 5.75 -7.44 7.71
CA ILE A 206 6.65 -6.90 6.69
C ILE A 206 6.59 -7.83 5.49
N SER A 207 6.11 -7.31 4.36
CA SER A 207 5.91 -8.05 3.12
C SER A 207 6.86 -7.56 2.04
N MET A 208 7.42 -8.51 1.30
CA MET A 208 8.27 -8.28 0.15
C MET A 208 7.75 -9.07 -1.05
N ASP A 209 7.54 -8.36 -2.16
CA ASP A 209 7.24 -8.98 -3.44
C ASP A 209 8.42 -8.80 -4.39
N PHE A 210 8.98 -9.91 -4.86
CA PHE A 210 10.03 -9.95 -5.86
C PHE A 210 9.45 -10.36 -7.20
N ARG A 211 9.68 -9.56 -8.25
CA ARG A 211 9.21 -9.84 -9.60
C ARG A 211 10.36 -9.89 -10.58
N ASN A 212 10.40 -10.94 -11.38
CA ASN A 212 11.18 -10.95 -12.61
C ASN A 212 10.31 -10.45 -13.76
N LEU A 213 10.65 -9.27 -14.27
CA LEU A 213 9.94 -8.58 -15.33
C LEU A 213 10.69 -8.77 -16.64
N GLN A 214 10.02 -9.17 -17.72
CA GLN A 214 10.58 -9.18 -19.07
C GLN A 214 10.37 -7.83 -19.74
N LYS A 215 11.44 -7.28 -20.30
CA LYS A 215 11.40 -6.07 -21.12
C LYS A 215 10.73 -6.37 -22.46
N ILE A 216 9.72 -5.60 -22.79
CA ILE A 216 9.14 -5.58 -24.12
C ILE A 216 9.88 -4.52 -24.93
N THR A 217 10.49 -4.93 -26.03
CA THR A 217 11.30 -4.06 -26.92
C THR A 217 10.68 -3.91 -28.30
N THR A 218 9.51 -4.53 -28.52
CA THR A 218 8.77 -4.47 -29.78
C THR A 218 8.15 -3.08 -29.92
N ARG A 219 8.56 -2.34 -30.95
CA ARG A 219 7.93 -1.07 -31.31
C ARG A 219 6.62 -1.30 -32.11
N PRO A 220 5.62 -0.43 -31.96
CA PRO A 220 5.61 0.78 -31.14
C PRO A 220 5.24 0.54 -29.67
N TRP A 221 4.90 -0.70 -29.28
CA TRP A 221 4.40 -1.01 -27.94
C TRP A 221 5.26 -0.47 -26.79
N CYS A 222 6.58 -0.56 -26.93
CA CYS A 222 7.54 -0.09 -25.94
C CYS A 222 7.89 1.40 -26.03
N ASP A 223 7.39 2.13 -27.03
CA ASP A 223 7.71 3.54 -27.19
C ASP A 223 7.12 4.32 -26.01
N TYR A 224 8.02 4.95 -25.25
CA TYR A 224 7.72 5.66 -24.01
C TYR A 224 7.81 7.17 -24.22
N ASN A 225 6.80 7.89 -23.73
CA ASN A 225 6.78 9.35 -23.73
C ASN A 225 7.16 9.86 -22.32
N SER A 226 8.31 10.52 -22.21
CA SER A 226 8.83 11.05 -20.95
C SER A 226 8.03 12.22 -20.38
N GLU A 227 7.28 12.96 -21.20
CA GLU A 227 6.44 14.06 -20.73
C GLU A 227 5.16 13.55 -20.05
N THR A 228 4.59 12.45 -20.55
CA THR A 228 3.33 11.89 -20.02
C THR A 228 3.53 10.70 -19.10
N GLY A 229 4.71 10.07 -19.12
CA GLY A 229 5.02 8.85 -18.37
C GLY A 229 4.34 7.59 -18.90
N LYS A 230 3.87 7.60 -20.14
CA LYS A 230 3.03 6.55 -20.74
C LYS A 230 3.74 5.88 -21.92
N THR A 231 3.47 4.60 -22.10
CA THR A 231 3.86 3.88 -23.32
C THR A 231 2.72 3.89 -24.35
N PHE A 232 3.01 3.53 -25.60
CA PHE A 232 1.99 3.30 -26.62
C PHE A 232 0.87 2.35 -26.14
N ALA A 233 1.22 1.30 -25.38
CA ALA A 233 0.23 0.39 -24.81
C ALA A 233 -0.77 1.11 -23.89
N ASP A 234 -0.34 2.11 -23.12
CA ASP A 234 -1.23 2.89 -22.26
C ASP A 234 -2.15 3.81 -23.08
N ILE A 235 -1.60 4.44 -24.12
CA ILE A 235 -2.39 5.28 -25.04
C ILE A 235 -3.53 4.47 -25.64
N VAL A 236 -3.24 3.26 -26.14
CA VAL A 236 -4.28 2.36 -26.69
C VAL A 236 -5.31 1.96 -25.62
N ARG A 237 -4.88 1.64 -24.38
CA ARG A 237 -5.80 1.32 -23.28
C ARG A 237 -6.71 2.51 -22.92
N GLU A 238 -6.17 3.72 -22.90
CA GLU A 238 -6.95 4.93 -22.61
C GLU A 238 -7.97 5.24 -23.71
N LYS A 239 -7.59 5.05 -24.97
CA LYS A 239 -8.53 5.16 -26.10
C LYS A 239 -9.63 4.11 -26.03
N LEU A 240 -9.32 2.85 -25.71
CA LEU A 240 -10.32 1.81 -25.49
C LEU A 240 -11.31 2.16 -24.36
N LYS A 241 -10.80 2.74 -23.26
CA LYS A 241 -11.65 3.15 -22.12
C LYS A 241 -12.54 4.35 -22.44
N SER A 242 -12.02 5.33 -23.19
CA SER A 242 -12.74 6.55 -23.57
C SER A 242 -13.68 6.35 -24.75
N GLN A 243 -13.36 5.44 -25.67
CA GLN A 243 -14.12 5.16 -26.90
C GLN A 243 -14.75 3.76 -26.83
N ARG A 244 -15.63 3.52 -25.84
CA ARG A 244 -16.22 2.20 -25.54
C ARG A 244 -16.97 1.51 -26.70
N GLY A 245 -17.30 2.25 -27.76
CA GLY A 245 -17.96 1.71 -28.96
C GLY A 245 -17.01 1.30 -30.10
N LYS A 246 -15.72 1.68 -30.04
CA LYS A 246 -14.75 1.33 -31.07
C LYS A 246 -14.11 -0.02 -30.81
N LYS A 247 -13.82 -0.75 -31.88
CA LYS A 247 -13.07 -2.00 -31.80
C LYS A 247 -11.58 -1.70 -31.58
N LEU A 248 -10.87 -2.66 -30.95
CA LEU A 248 -9.41 -2.57 -30.81
C LEU A 248 -8.74 -2.37 -32.16
N SER A 249 -9.23 -3.03 -33.22
CA SER A 249 -8.64 -2.89 -34.55
C SER A 249 -8.67 -1.47 -35.11
N GLU A 250 -9.81 -0.81 -34.97
CA GLU A 250 -10.00 0.58 -35.40
C GLU A 250 -9.08 1.53 -34.61
N ILE A 251 -8.93 1.30 -33.30
CA ILE A 251 -8.05 2.12 -32.45
C ILE A 251 -6.57 1.93 -32.84
N LEU A 252 -6.15 0.71 -33.15
CA LEU A 252 -4.78 0.45 -33.58
C LEU A 252 -4.49 1.09 -34.93
N GLU A 253 -5.42 1.00 -35.88
CA GLU A 253 -5.31 1.67 -37.18
C GLU A 253 -5.29 3.20 -37.05
N ASP A 254 -6.14 3.78 -36.20
CA ASP A 254 -6.16 5.22 -35.88
C ASP A 254 -4.81 5.70 -35.34
N GLU A 255 -4.11 4.85 -34.57
CA GLU A 255 -2.77 5.11 -34.01
C GLU A 255 -1.63 4.73 -34.95
N GLY A 256 -1.93 4.32 -36.18
CA GLY A 256 -0.93 3.99 -37.21
C GLY A 256 -0.30 2.60 -37.08
N LEU A 257 -0.90 1.68 -36.32
CA LEU A 257 -0.48 0.28 -36.22
C LEU A 257 -1.41 -0.61 -37.05
N GLN A 258 -0.90 -1.15 -38.15
CA GLN A 258 -1.66 -2.01 -39.06
C GLN A 258 -1.88 -3.40 -38.46
N ILE A 259 -3.06 -3.98 -38.72
CA ILE A 259 -3.36 -5.36 -38.32
C ILE A 259 -3.12 -6.30 -39.49
N GLU A 260 -2.30 -7.31 -39.24
CA GLU A 260 -2.07 -8.41 -40.17
C GLU A 260 -2.81 -9.67 -39.72
N GLU A 261 -3.33 -10.42 -40.68
CA GLU A 261 -3.86 -11.76 -40.42
C GLU A 261 -2.71 -12.76 -40.15
N PRO A 262 -2.91 -13.73 -39.24
CA PRO A 262 -1.90 -14.71 -38.91
C PRO A 262 -1.58 -15.59 -40.12
N SER A 263 -0.39 -15.40 -40.71
CA SER A 263 0.10 -16.19 -41.84
C SER A 263 1.28 -17.08 -41.43
N LEU A 264 1.25 -18.35 -41.85
CA LEU A 264 2.25 -19.37 -41.50
C LEU A 264 3.67 -19.03 -42.00
N LEU A 265 3.80 -18.10 -42.96
CA LEU A 265 5.08 -17.69 -43.56
C LEU A 265 5.81 -16.58 -42.76
N ARG A 266 5.15 -15.99 -41.74
CA ARG A 266 5.72 -14.90 -40.91
C ARG A 266 7.01 -15.30 -40.18
N ASN A 267 7.17 -16.59 -39.85
CA ASN A 267 8.36 -17.11 -39.18
C ASN A 267 9.59 -17.24 -40.11
N VAL A 268 9.39 -17.14 -41.43
CA VAL A 268 10.44 -17.39 -42.44
C VAL A 268 11.00 -16.08 -43.00
N PHE A 269 10.21 -15.00 -43.03
CA PHE A 269 10.64 -13.68 -43.49
C PHE A 269 10.17 -12.58 -42.54
N PRO A 270 11.01 -12.10 -41.62
CA PRO A 270 10.67 -10.91 -40.85
C PRO A 270 10.56 -9.72 -41.81
N HIS A 271 9.33 -9.21 -41.99
CA HIS A 271 9.07 -8.06 -42.86
C HIS A 271 9.86 -6.83 -42.40
N LYS A 272 10.32 -6.03 -43.36
CA LYS A 272 11.02 -4.76 -43.14
C LYS A 272 10.18 -3.72 -42.36
N ASN A 273 8.87 -3.99 -42.19
CA ASN A 273 7.90 -3.13 -41.48
C ASN A 273 7.41 -3.73 -40.15
N ALA A 274 8.18 -4.62 -39.51
CA ALA A 274 7.80 -5.23 -38.23
C ALA A 274 7.46 -4.22 -37.10
N HIS A 275 7.84 -2.95 -37.26
CA HIS A 275 7.52 -1.85 -36.34
C HIS A 275 6.16 -1.17 -36.60
N GLN A 276 5.45 -1.54 -37.67
CA GLN A 276 4.18 -0.93 -38.10
C GLN A 276 3.03 -1.93 -38.19
N CYS A 277 3.29 -3.21 -37.91
CA CYS A 277 2.29 -4.27 -38.04
C CYS A 277 2.23 -5.14 -36.77
N THR A 278 1.03 -5.51 -36.35
CA THR A 278 0.77 -6.47 -35.27
C THR A 278 -0.33 -7.42 -35.67
N THR A 279 -0.38 -8.62 -35.08
CA THR A 279 -1.62 -9.40 -35.11
C THR A 279 -2.55 -8.91 -34.02
N LEU A 280 -3.85 -9.15 -34.19
CA LEU A 280 -4.84 -8.81 -33.16
C LEU A 280 -4.60 -9.61 -31.86
N GLU A 281 -4.17 -10.86 -31.98
CA GLU A 281 -3.84 -11.72 -30.84
C GLU A 281 -2.62 -11.18 -30.08
N ASP A 282 -1.54 -10.81 -30.79
CA ASP A 282 -0.36 -10.19 -30.17
C ASP A 282 -0.73 -8.89 -29.44
N ALA A 283 -1.56 -8.05 -30.07
CA ALA A 283 -2.02 -6.80 -29.47
C ALA A 283 -2.81 -7.04 -28.17
N GLN A 284 -3.77 -7.99 -28.20
CA GLN A 284 -4.53 -8.37 -27.01
C GLN A 284 -3.61 -8.90 -25.90
N ASN A 285 -2.64 -9.74 -26.24
CA ASN A 285 -1.67 -10.28 -25.30
C ASN A 285 -0.81 -9.19 -24.65
N VAL A 286 -0.30 -8.23 -25.44
CA VAL A 286 0.47 -7.09 -24.92
C VAL A 286 -0.40 -6.24 -23.99
N LEU A 287 -1.60 -5.87 -24.43
CA LEU A 287 -2.51 -5.03 -23.65
C LEU A 287 -2.97 -5.69 -22.35
N ALA A 288 -3.12 -7.02 -22.34
CA ALA A 288 -3.54 -7.77 -21.16
C ALA A 288 -2.41 -8.06 -20.16
N ARG A 289 -1.19 -8.30 -20.63
CA ARG A 289 -0.09 -8.82 -19.77
C ARG A 289 1.01 -7.82 -19.47
N CYS A 290 1.16 -6.79 -20.29
CA CYS A 290 2.26 -5.83 -20.14
C CYS A 290 1.81 -4.59 -19.35
N VAL A 291 2.74 -3.91 -18.73
CA VAL A 291 2.47 -2.66 -18.00
C VAL A 291 3.66 -1.73 -18.12
N THR A 292 3.40 -0.42 -18.13
CA THR A 292 4.47 0.57 -18.10
C THR A 292 5.12 0.55 -16.73
N PHE A 293 6.44 0.45 -16.73
CA PHE A 293 7.25 0.42 -15.53
C PHE A 293 8.56 1.17 -15.79
N GLU A 294 8.84 2.17 -14.96
CA GLU A 294 9.92 3.14 -15.21
C GLU A 294 9.75 3.79 -16.59
N ASP A 295 10.73 3.64 -17.47
CA ASP A 295 10.79 4.29 -18.78
C ASP A 295 10.48 3.31 -19.94
N GLY A 296 9.72 2.25 -19.67
CA GLY A 296 9.42 1.24 -20.69
C GLY A 296 8.26 0.31 -20.37
N LEU A 297 8.04 -0.63 -21.27
CA LEU A 297 6.98 -1.63 -21.17
C LEU A 297 7.55 -2.98 -20.70
N VAL A 298 6.93 -3.58 -19.69
CA VAL A 298 7.35 -4.87 -19.13
C VAL A 298 6.20 -5.85 -18.98
N SER A 299 6.50 -7.14 -18.97
CA SER A 299 5.56 -8.22 -18.60
C SER A 299 6.08 -8.95 -17.37
N GLU A 300 5.21 -9.26 -16.41
CA GLU A 300 5.58 -10.10 -15.25
C GLU A 300 5.76 -11.56 -15.69
N CYS A 301 6.93 -12.15 -15.44
CA CYS A 301 7.21 -13.55 -15.77
C CYS A 301 7.08 -14.47 -14.57
N GLN A 302 7.62 -14.03 -13.43
CA GLN A 302 7.64 -14.78 -12.18
C GLN A 302 7.55 -13.80 -11.01
N LYS A 303 6.78 -14.19 -9.99
CA LYS A 303 6.62 -13.45 -8.74
C LYS A 303 6.90 -14.37 -7.55
N VAL A 304 7.60 -13.84 -6.55
CA VAL A 304 7.79 -14.48 -5.24
C VAL A 304 7.35 -13.48 -4.18
N SER A 305 6.37 -13.87 -3.37
CA SER A 305 5.89 -13.08 -2.23
C SER A 305 6.39 -13.70 -0.93
N ILE A 306 6.88 -12.87 -0.02
CA ILE A 306 7.36 -13.29 1.29
C ILE A 306 6.81 -12.32 2.33
N SER A 307 6.23 -12.84 3.40
CA SER A 307 5.92 -12.06 4.57
C SER A 307 6.70 -12.58 5.77
N THR A 308 7.00 -11.68 6.70
CA THR A 308 7.64 -12.00 7.96
C THR A 308 6.98 -11.22 9.08
N SER A 309 6.67 -11.94 10.15
CA SER A 309 5.95 -11.38 11.29
C SER A 309 6.86 -10.50 12.12
N ASP A 310 6.35 -9.33 12.49
CA ASP A 310 7.02 -8.41 13.40
C ASP A 310 6.21 -8.30 14.71
N PRO A 311 6.75 -8.80 15.85
CA PRO A 311 6.00 -8.81 17.11
C PRO A 311 5.53 -7.42 17.56
N SER A 312 6.28 -6.36 17.24
CA SER A 312 5.90 -5.00 17.59
C SER A 312 4.71 -4.53 16.74
N LEU A 313 4.72 -4.78 15.42
CA LEU A 313 3.61 -4.41 14.53
C LEU A 313 2.33 -5.17 14.88
N ILE A 314 2.44 -6.43 15.26
CA ILE A 314 1.30 -7.24 15.74
C ILE A 314 0.71 -6.62 17.02
N SER A 315 1.57 -6.26 17.98
CA SER A 315 1.15 -5.64 19.25
C SER A 315 0.47 -4.28 19.01
N ILE A 316 1.07 -3.43 18.19
CA ILE A 316 0.53 -2.12 17.80
C ILE A 316 -0.82 -2.29 17.10
N THR A 317 -0.94 -3.22 16.16
CA THR A 317 -2.20 -3.47 15.44
C THR A 317 -3.32 -3.83 16.41
N SER A 318 -3.07 -4.74 17.36
CA SER A 318 -4.07 -5.13 18.37
C SER A 318 -4.50 -3.94 19.23
N LYS A 319 -3.54 -3.14 19.71
CA LYS A 319 -3.80 -1.95 20.53
C LYS A 319 -4.57 -0.88 19.78
N LEU A 320 -4.17 -0.57 18.54
CA LEU A 320 -4.86 0.43 17.71
C LEU A 320 -6.30 0.04 17.42
N ASN A 321 -6.58 -1.24 17.11
CA ASN A 321 -7.95 -1.71 16.96
C ASN A 321 -8.77 -1.56 18.25
N GLY A 322 -8.17 -1.86 19.42
CA GLY A 322 -8.84 -1.63 20.70
C GLY A 322 -9.17 -0.16 20.95
N LEU A 323 -8.23 0.73 20.64
CA LEU A 323 -8.39 2.18 20.76
C LEU A 323 -9.47 2.72 19.81
N GLU A 324 -9.43 2.32 18.54
CA GLU A 324 -10.41 2.75 17.53
C GLU A 324 -11.83 2.33 17.92
N ASN A 325 -12.03 1.08 18.36
CA ASN A 325 -13.33 0.61 18.81
C ASN A 325 -13.83 1.39 20.05
N CYS A 326 -12.94 1.68 21.00
CA CYS A 326 -13.27 2.46 22.19
C CYS A 326 -13.71 3.89 21.83
N VAL A 327 -12.90 4.59 21.04
CA VAL A 327 -13.19 5.98 20.60
C VAL A 327 -14.43 6.02 19.70
N SER A 328 -14.61 5.05 18.80
CA SER A 328 -15.76 4.94 17.92
C SER A 328 -17.07 4.78 18.69
N ASN A 329 -17.07 3.98 19.76
CA ASN A 329 -18.22 3.85 20.65
C ASN A 329 -18.55 5.17 21.36
N TYR A 330 -17.54 5.89 21.88
CA TYR A 330 -17.76 7.20 22.48
C TYR A 330 -18.32 8.22 21.48
N TYR A 331 -17.73 8.28 20.28
CA TYR A 331 -18.18 9.16 19.22
C TYR A 331 -19.62 8.87 18.81
N THR A 332 -19.97 7.60 18.61
CA THR A 332 -21.32 7.16 18.28
C THR A 332 -22.32 7.55 19.37
N ASN A 333 -21.99 7.31 20.64
CA ASN A 333 -22.90 7.64 21.74
C ASN A 333 -23.15 9.15 21.87
N VAL A 334 -22.13 10.00 21.69
CA VAL A 334 -22.30 11.46 21.79
C VAL A 334 -23.03 12.05 20.58
N THR A 335 -23.00 11.38 19.42
CA THR A 335 -23.68 11.85 18.20
C THR A 335 -25.12 11.35 18.05
N LEU A 336 -25.49 10.29 18.77
CA LEU A 336 -26.86 9.74 18.79
C LEU A 336 -27.81 10.49 19.73
N ILE A 337 -27.29 11.20 20.73
CA ILE A 337 -28.04 12.00 21.71
C ILE A 337 -28.36 13.37 21.13
#